data_AF-A0A7L4YR60-F1
#
_entry.id   AF-A0A7L4YR60-F1
#
_cell.length_a   1.000
_cell.length_b   1.000
_cell.length_c   1.000
_cell.angle_alpha   90.00
_cell.angle_beta   90.00
_cell.angle_gamma   90.00
#
_symmetry.space_group_name_H-M   'P 1'
#
loop_
_entity.id
_entity.type
_entity.pdbx_description
1 polymer ?
#
loop_
_entity_poly.entity_id
_entity_poly.type
_entity_poly.pdbx_seq_one_letter_code
_entity_poly.pdbx_strand_id
1 'polypeptide(L)'
;MTEPYPYSPPPAPEAPPQQPATIAQAVRLMYVAMGITLVLSLIGLLDLDQSIADARSQVGDDTMSDDTIRTIFWVSFVLTLAITIGLWAWMAIKIGQGRAWARVLGTVFYGLSAAGFVLSLIGAGFVGTAGAGGPLGLAINAAIFALQTYIVVLIWRRESTAYIDAVSAYRLRSRGL
;
A
#
# COMPACT_ATOMS: atom_id res chain seq x y z
N MET A 1 58.01 -36.11 -11.49
CA MET A 1 57.24 -35.47 -10.41
C MET A 1 56.15 -34.66 -11.09
N THR A 2 54.89 -35.10 -11.02
CA THR A 2 53.75 -34.35 -11.57
C THR A 2 53.33 -33.33 -10.52
N GLU A 3 53.46 -32.04 -10.81
CA GLU A 3 52.94 -31.00 -9.92
C GLU A 3 51.42 -31.18 -9.76
N PRO A 4 50.89 -31.19 -8.53
CA PRO A 4 49.46 -31.26 -8.31
C PRO A 4 48.83 -29.96 -8.81
N TYR A 5 47.86 -30.08 -9.72
CA TYR A 5 47.09 -28.95 -10.22
C TYR A 5 46.54 -28.12 -9.05
N PRO A 6 46.70 -26.77 -9.07
CA PRO A 6 46.16 -25.92 -8.03
C PRO A 6 44.63 -26.01 -8.04
N TYR A 7 44.08 -26.73 -7.06
CA TYR A 7 42.64 -26.77 -6.81
C TYR A 7 42.21 -25.39 -6.32
N SER A 8 41.60 -24.61 -7.20
CA SER A 8 40.92 -23.37 -6.80
C SER A 8 39.59 -23.75 -6.14
N PRO A 9 39.34 -23.36 -4.88
CA PRO A 9 38.06 -23.61 -4.23
C PRO A 9 36.90 -23.03 -5.07
N PRO A 10 35.74 -23.69 -5.12
CA PRO A 10 34.56 -23.12 -5.75
C PRO A 10 34.28 -21.72 -5.18
N PRO A 11 33.90 -20.73 -6.01
CA PRO A 11 33.55 -19.41 -5.51
C PRO A 11 32.44 -19.54 -4.46
N ALA A 12 32.62 -18.87 -3.32
CA ALA A 12 31.66 -18.90 -2.22
C ALA A 12 30.28 -18.41 -2.72
N PRO A 13 29.17 -18.98 -2.22
CA PRO A 13 27.83 -18.51 -2.57
C PRO A 13 27.70 -17.01 -2.29
N GLU A 14 27.25 -16.24 -3.28
CA GLU A 14 27.03 -14.81 -3.10
C GLU A 14 25.98 -14.58 -2.01
N ALA A 15 26.31 -13.74 -1.04
CA ALA A 15 25.38 -13.40 0.02
C ALA A 15 24.18 -12.62 -0.55
N PRO A 16 22.96 -12.85 -0.04
CA PRO A 16 21.80 -12.07 -0.47
C PRO A 16 22.03 -10.58 -0.18
N PRO A 17 21.61 -9.68 -1.10
CA PRO A 17 21.79 -8.26 -0.93
C PRO A 17 21.10 -7.75 0.34
N GLN A 18 21.81 -6.95 1.11
CA GLN A 18 21.30 -6.38 2.37
C GLN A 18 20.28 -5.27 2.09
N GLN A 19 19.18 -5.27 2.84
CA GLN A 19 18.12 -4.29 2.68
C GLN A 19 18.57 -2.90 3.16
N PRO A 20 18.46 -1.84 2.34
CA PRO A 20 18.84 -0.49 2.74
C PRO A 20 17.81 0.11 3.70
N ALA A 21 18.27 1.07 4.50
CA ALA A 21 17.43 1.78 5.48
C ALA A 21 16.21 2.47 4.83
N THR A 22 16.33 2.93 3.58
CA THR A 22 15.23 3.55 2.83
C THR A 22 14.08 2.59 2.58
N ILE A 23 14.35 1.35 2.16
CA ILE A 23 13.31 0.34 1.96
C ILE A 23 12.72 -0.04 3.32
N ALA A 24 13.55 -0.21 4.36
CA ALA A 24 13.06 -0.54 5.69
C ALA A 24 12.13 0.56 6.27
N GLN A 25 12.47 1.83 6.06
CA GLN A 25 11.63 2.97 6.43
C GLN A 25 10.31 2.98 5.64
N ALA A 26 10.37 2.77 4.32
CA ALA A 26 9.17 2.68 3.50
C ALA A 26 8.22 1.58 4.01
N VAL A 27 8.75 0.38 4.29
CA VAL A 27 7.97 -0.73 4.83
C VAL A 27 7.31 -0.38 6.17
N ARG A 28 8.04 0.27 7.09
CA ARG A 28 7.48 0.73 8.37
C ARG A 28 6.35 1.73 8.17
N LEU A 29 6.52 2.70 7.28
CA LEU A 29 5.50 3.69 6.97
C LEU A 29 4.24 3.07 6.35
N MET A 30 4.41 2.02 5.54
CA MET A 30 3.27 1.27 5.00
C MET A 30 2.48 0.55 6.10
N TYR A 31 3.16 -0.04 7.09
CA TYR A 31 2.48 -0.60 8.26
C TYR A 31 1.83 0.46 9.15
N VAL A 32 2.43 1.64 9.28
CA VAL A 32 1.82 2.78 9.97
C VAL A 32 0.55 3.23 9.25
N ALA A 33 0.59 3.37 7.92
CA ALA A 33 -0.59 3.72 7.12
C ALA A 33 -1.70 2.68 7.23
N MET A 34 -1.35 1.39 7.24
CA MET A 34 -2.27 0.30 7.52
C MET A 34 -2.93 0.45 8.90
N GLY A 35 -2.14 0.74 9.94
CA GLY A 35 -2.65 0.97 11.29
C GLY A 35 -3.57 2.19 11.39
N ILE A 36 -3.20 3.31 10.77
CA ILE A 36 -4.04 4.52 10.69
C ILE A 36 -5.36 4.19 10.00
N THR A 37 -5.33 3.49 8.87
CA THR A 37 -6.54 3.11 8.13
C THR A 37 -7.48 2.26 9.00
N LEU A 38 -6.92 1.30 9.74
CA LEU A 38 -7.69 0.47 10.67
C LEU A 38 -8.33 1.31 11.78
N VAL A 39 -7.55 2.19 12.43
CA VAL A 39 -8.06 3.05 13.51
C VAL A 39 -9.16 3.98 13.01
N LEU A 40 -8.96 4.65 11.88
CA LEU A 40 -9.97 5.54 11.30
C LEU A 40 -11.24 4.78 10.91
N SER A 41 -11.10 3.56 10.38
CA SER A 41 -12.26 2.70 10.06
C SER A 41 -13.05 2.31 11.31
N LEU A 42 -12.36 1.99 12.41
CA LEU A 42 -13.00 1.67 13.68
C LEU A 42 -13.68 2.89 14.32
N ILE A 43 -13.08 4.08 14.21
CA ILE A 43 -13.70 5.33 14.66
C ILE A 43 -14.98 5.60 13.86
N GLY A 44 -14.97 5.36 12.54
CA GLY A 44 -16.17 5.49 11.70
C GLY A 44 -17.32 4.59 12.15
N LEU A 45 -17.02 3.40 12.68
CA LEU A 45 -18.04 2.49 13.23
C LEU A 45 -18.67 2.96 14.55
N LEU A 46 -18.08 3.94 15.24
CA LEU A 46 -18.69 4.51 16.46
C LEU A 46 -20.01 5.22 16.14
N ASP A 47 -20.16 5.72 14.90
CA ASP A 47 -21.38 6.34 14.40
C ASP A 47 -22.07 5.40 13.39
N LEU A 48 -22.43 4.21 13.87
CA LEU A 48 -22.95 3.13 13.04
C LEU A 48 -24.25 3.53 12.34
N ASP A 49 -25.15 4.25 13.02
CA ASP A 49 -26.43 4.65 12.44
C ASP A 49 -26.25 5.68 11.32
N GLN A 50 -25.31 6.62 11.48
CA GLN A 50 -24.94 7.54 10.41
C GLN A 50 -24.29 6.79 9.24
N SER A 51 -23.40 5.84 9.51
CA SER A 51 -22.75 5.03 8.48
C SER A 51 -23.75 4.18 7.66
N ILE A 52 -24.79 3.65 8.31
CA ILE A 52 -25.88 2.91 7.66
C ILE A 52 -26.76 3.87 6.84
N ALA A 53 -27.06 5.06 7.37
CA ALA A 53 -27.81 6.08 6.63
C ALA A 53 -27.06 6.52 5.36
N ASP A 54 -25.74 6.73 5.47
CA ASP A 54 -24.88 7.04 4.33
C ASP A 54 -24.85 5.89 3.32
N ALA A 55 -24.79 4.64 3.78
CA ALA A 55 -24.88 3.47 2.91
C ALA A 55 -26.23 3.38 2.17
N ARG A 56 -27.34 3.65 2.85
CA ARG A 56 -28.68 3.72 2.23
C ARG A 56 -28.73 4.79 1.14
N SER A 57 -28.17 5.97 1.40
CA SER A 57 -28.11 7.06 0.43
C SER A 57 -27.32 6.70 -0.83
N GLN A 58 -26.29 5.85 -0.69
CA GLN A 58 -25.47 5.37 -1.81
C GLN A 58 -26.14 4.27 -2.62
N VAL A 59 -26.91 3.40 -1.98
CA VAL A 59 -27.68 2.33 -2.66
C VAL A 59 -28.85 2.92 -3.44
N GLY A 60 -29.45 4.02 -2.97
CA GLY A 60 -30.50 4.76 -3.69
C GLY A 60 -31.83 4.02 -3.80
N ASP A 61 -32.00 2.92 -3.04
CA ASP A 61 -33.21 2.12 -3.02
C ASP A 61 -33.89 2.22 -1.66
N ASP A 62 -34.98 2.98 -1.61
CA ASP A 62 -35.74 3.22 -0.38
C ASP A 62 -36.72 2.06 -0.06
N THR A 63 -36.79 1.06 -0.92
CA THR A 63 -37.68 -0.12 -0.76
C THR A 63 -37.03 -1.27 0.01
N MET A 64 -35.72 -1.20 0.25
CA MET A 64 -35.01 -2.23 1.01
C MET A 64 -35.29 -2.13 2.52
N SER A 65 -35.46 -3.30 3.15
CA SER A 65 -35.52 -3.40 4.61
C SER A 65 -34.20 -2.93 5.25
N ASP A 66 -34.30 -2.31 6.43
CA ASP A 66 -33.16 -1.88 7.23
C ASP A 66 -32.20 -3.04 7.55
N ASP A 67 -32.72 -4.26 7.73
CA ASP A 67 -31.91 -5.46 7.96
C ASP A 67 -31.05 -5.84 6.74
N THR A 68 -31.60 -5.66 5.53
CA THR A 68 -30.88 -5.90 4.28
C THR A 68 -29.76 -4.88 4.11
N ILE A 69 -30.04 -3.60 4.35
CA ILE A 69 -29.03 -2.52 4.26
C ILE A 69 -27.92 -2.73 5.29
N ARG A 70 -28.27 -3.09 6.54
CA ARG A 70 -27.29 -3.43 7.59
C ARG A 70 -26.39 -4.59 7.17
N THR A 71 -26.96 -5.63 6.57
CA THR A 71 -26.20 -6.78 6.07
C THR A 71 -25.25 -6.38 4.95
N ILE A 72 -25.73 -5.62 3.95
CA ILE A 72 -24.91 -5.13 2.84
C ILE A 72 -23.78 -4.25 3.36
N PHE A 73 -24.07 -3.35 4.30
CA PHE A 73 -23.08 -2.49 4.94
C PHE A 73 -21.97 -3.32 5.58
N TRP A 74 -22.31 -4.29 6.45
CA TRP A 74 -21.32 -5.10 7.14
C TRP A 74 -20.48 -5.94 6.18
N VAL A 75 -21.11 -6.58 5.19
CA VAL A 75 -20.39 -7.38 4.18
C VAL A 75 -19.43 -6.48 3.39
N SER A 76 -19.89 -5.31 2.94
CA SER A 76 -19.08 -4.38 2.15
C SER A 76 -17.96 -3.77 2.98
N PHE A 77 -18.22 -3.41 4.23
CA PHE A 77 -17.25 -2.85 5.16
C PHE A 77 -16.15 -3.86 5.47
N VAL A 78 -16.50 -5.07 5.89
CA VAL A 78 -15.53 -6.13 6.23
C VAL A 78 -14.70 -6.51 5.00
N LEU A 79 -15.34 -6.67 3.85
CA LEU A 79 -14.65 -7.03 2.60
C LEU A 79 -13.66 -5.93 2.19
N THR A 80 -14.11 -4.67 2.15
CA THR A 80 -13.28 -3.52 1.81
C THR A 80 -12.11 -3.36 2.78
N LEU A 81 -12.37 -3.47 4.08
CA LEU A 81 -11.34 -3.34 5.11
C LEU A 81 -10.30 -4.46 5.01
N ALA A 82 -10.74 -5.70 4.84
CA ALA A 82 -9.86 -6.86 4.69
C ALA A 82 -8.98 -6.75 3.44
N ILE A 83 -9.55 -6.35 2.30
CA ILE A 83 -8.81 -6.12 1.05
C ILE A 83 -7.80 -5.00 1.25
N THR A 84 -8.21 -3.89 1.86
CA THR A 84 -7.35 -2.72 2.05
C THR A 84 -6.15 -3.04 2.94
N ILE A 85 -6.38 -3.66 4.10
CA ILE A 85 -5.31 -4.06 5.03
C ILE A 85 -4.41 -5.13 4.40
N GLY A 86 -5.00 -6.13 3.75
CA GLY A 86 -4.27 -7.18 3.05
C GLY A 86 -3.37 -6.62 1.96
N LEU A 87 -3.87 -5.63 1.19
CA LEU A 87 -3.11 -4.97 0.14
C LEU A 87 -1.94 -4.15 0.71
N TRP A 88 -2.14 -3.40 1.79
CA TRP A 88 -1.07 -2.67 2.47
C TRP A 88 0.04 -3.61 2.97
N ALA A 89 -0.34 -4.66 3.68
CA ALA A 89 0.61 -5.64 4.21
C ALA A 89 1.36 -6.36 3.08
N TRP A 90 0.64 -6.81 2.05
CA TRP A 90 1.22 -7.48 0.90
C TRP A 90 2.22 -6.58 0.17
N MET A 91 1.86 -5.33 -0.11
CA MET A 91 2.75 -4.36 -0.75
C MET A 91 3.99 -4.09 0.09
N ALA A 92 3.84 -3.90 1.40
CA ALA A 92 4.97 -3.71 2.32
C ALA A 92 5.94 -4.90 2.26
N ILE A 93 5.43 -6.13 2.28
CA ILE A 93 6.23 -7.34 2.16
C ILE A 93 6.94 -7.38 0.81
N LYS A 94 6.25 -7.11 -0.30
CA LYS A 94 6.83 -7.21 -1.64
C LYS A 94 7.87 -6.12 -1.93
N ILE A 95 7.68 -4.91 -1.41
CA ILE A 95 8.66 -3.83 -1.45
C ILE A 95 9.88 -4.18 -0.60
N GLY A 96 9.68 -4.70 0.61
CA GLY A 96 10.76 -5.20 1.47
C GLY A 96 11.59 -6.31 0.83
N GLN A 97 10.95 -7.18 0.04
CA GLN A 97 11.61 -8.24 -0.74
C GLN A 97 12.37 -7.73 -1.99
N GLY A 98 12.36 -6.43 -2.26
CA GLY A 98 13.04 -5.84 -3.41
C GLY A 98 12.44 -6.23 -4.76
N ARG A 99 11.11 -6.35 -4.87
CA ARG A 99 10.44 -6.68 -6.15
C ARG A 99 10.19 -5.42 -6.96
N ALA A 100 10.80 -5.31 -8.14
CA ALA A 100 10.68 -4.14 -9.01
C ALA A 100 9.23 -3.81 -9.40
N TRP A 101 8.40 -4.81 -9.69
CA TRP A 101 6.98 -4.60 -10.03
C TRP A 101 6.18 -3.94 -8.90
N ALA A 102 6.57 -4.14 -7.64
CA ALA A 102 5.87 -3.56 -6.50
C ALA A 102 6.05 -2.03 -6.45
N ARG A 103 7.18 -1.51 -6.94
CA ARG A 103 7.37 -0.06 -7.11
C ARG A 103 6.43 0.51 -8.16
N VAL A 104 6.33 -0.18 -9.30
CA VAL A 104 5.49 0.26 -10.43
C VAL A 104 4.02 0.30 -10.02
N LEU A 105 3.53 -0.76 -9.38
CA LEU A 105 2.17 -0.75 -8.83
C LEU A 105 1.98 0.32 -7.77
N GLY A 106 2.96 0.53 -6.89
CA GLY A 106 2.93 1.61 -5.89
C GLY A 106 2.79 2.99 -6.53
N THR A 107 3.49 3.25 -7.63
CA THR A 107 3.36 4.51 -8.39
C THR A 107 2.03 4.64 -9.13
N VAL A 108 1.48 3.55 -9.65
CA VAL A 108 0.16 3.57 -10.30
C VAL A 108 -0.93 3.88 -9.28
N PHE A 109 -0.90 3.22 -8.11
CA PHE A 109 -1.85 3.53 -7.02
C PHE A 109 -1.69 4.97 -6.51
N TYR A 110 -0.45 5.44 -6.37
CA TYR A 110 -0.21 6.84 -6.04
C TYR A 110 -0.77 7.79 -7.11
N GLY A 111 -0.58 7.49 -8.40
CA GLY A 111 -1.13 8.29 -9.49
C GLY A 111 -2.66 8.37 -9.45
N LEU A 112 -3.33 7.25 -9.18
CA LEU A 112 -4.78 7.20 -8.99
C LEU A 112 -5.22 8.00 -7.75
N SER A 113 -4.51 7.85 -6.63
CA SER A 113 -4.79 8.62 -5.41
C SER A 113 -4.55 10.12 -5.62
N ALA A 114 -3.53 10.51 -6.37
CA ALA A 114 -3.23 11.90 -6.71
C ALA A 114 -4.33 12.51 -7.58
N ALA A 115 -4.79 11.76 -8.59
CA ALA A 115 -5.92 12.18 -9.42
C ALA A 115 -7.18 12.37 -8.56
N GLY A 116 -7.50 11.40 -7.68
CA GLY A 116 -8.63 11.50 -6.76
C GLY A 116 -8.53 12.70 -5.81
N PHE A 117 -7.33 12.97 -5.27
CA PHE A 117 -7.09 14.13 -4.41
C PHE A 117 -7.30 15.45 -5.16
N VAL A 118 -6.73 15.60 -6.36
CA VAL A 118 -6.91 16.81 -7.18
C VAL A 118 -8.38 17.01 -7.56
N LEU A 119 -9.09 15.95 -7.92
CA LEU A 119 -10.51 15.97 -8.23
C LEU A 119 -11.36 16.39 -7.02
N SER A 120 -11.00 15.94 -5.82
CA SER A 120 -11.62 16.36 -4.56
C SER A 120 -11.44 17.87 -4.30
N LEU A 121 -10.27 18.44 -4.61
CA LEU A 121 -10.01 19.88 -4.42
C LEU A 121 -10.90 20.79 -5.29
N ILE A 122 -11.33 20.31 -6.46
CA ILE A 122 -12.18 21.07 -7.40
C ILE A 122 -13.67 20.73 -7.25
N GLY A 123 -14.06 19.99 -6.20
CA GLY A 123 -15.45 19.61 -5.94
C GLY A 123 -16.00 18.50 -6.85
N ALA A 124 -15.18 17.94 -7.73
CA ALA A 124 -15.52 16.83 -8.61
C ALA A 124 -15.08 15.50 -7.98
N GLY A 125 -15.56 15.19 -6.77
CA GLY A 125 -15.10 14.03 -6.00
C GLY A 125 -15.16 12.71 -6.78
N PHE A 126 -14.12 11.88 -6.65
CA PHE A 126 -14.12 10.49 -7.11
C PHE A 126 -14.53 9.54 -5.97
N VAL A 127 -15.23 8.46 -6.30
CA VAL A 127 -15.73 7.44 -5.36
C VAL A 127 -14.60 6.91 -4.48
N GLY A 128 -14.75 7.01 -3.16
CA GLY A 128 -13.82 6.42 -2.17
C GLY A 128 -13.16 7.40 -1.20
N THR A 129 -13.29 8.72 -1.40
CA THR A 129 -12.91 9.72 -0.38
C THR A 129 -14.11 10.04 0.52
N ALA A 130 -14.55 9.06 1.31
CA ALA A 130 -15.40 9.33 2.46
C ALA A 130 -14.54 10.09 3.48
N GLY A 131 -14.57 11.42 3.46
CA GLY A 131 -13.63 12.21 4.25
C GLY A 131 -14.05 13.66 4.44
N ALA A 132 -15.17 13.84 5.18
CA ALA A 132 -15.61 15.05 5.85
C ALA A 132 -15.58 16.35 5.02
N GLY A 133 -16.76 16.80 4.58
CA GLY A 133 -16.95 18.16 4.05
C GLY A 133 -16.59 19.20 5.09
N GLY A 134 -15.33 19.64 5.12
CA GLY A 134 -14.83 20.65 6.05
C GLY A 134 -13.30 20.70 6.14
N PRO A 135 -12.74 21.74 6.81
CA PRO A 135 -11.29 21.97 6.88
C PRO A 135 -10.50 20.81 7.50
N LEU A 136 -11.10 20.10 8.46
CA LEU A 136 -10.49 18.92 9.11
C LEU A 136 -10.37 17.74 8.15
N GLY A 137 -11.39 17.46 7.35
CA GLY A 137 -11.36 16.40 6.34
C GLY A 137 -10.30 16.68 5.28
N LEU A 138 -10.20 17.93 4.83
CA LEU A 138 -9.15 18.35 3.91
C LEU A 138 -7.75 18.14 4.49
N ALA A 139 -7.53 18.53 5.76
CA ALA A 139 -6.25 18.36 6.43
C ALA A 139 -5.83 16.88 6.56
N ILE A 140 -6.78 16.00 6.90
CA ILE A 140 -6.54 14.54 6.98
C ILE A 140 -6.19 13.99 5.60
N ASN A 141 -6.96 14.33 4.56
CA ASN A 141 -6.70 13.87 3.20
C ASN A 141 -5.34 14.36 2.68
N ALA A 142 -4.98 15.62 2.96
CA ALA A 142 -3.67 16.17 2.61
C ALA A 142 -2.52 15.45 3.34
N ALA A 143 -2.69 15.11 4.62
CA ALA A 143 -1.70 14.37 5.39
C ALA A 143 -1.50 12.94 4.85
N ILE A 144 -2.60 12.25 4.51
CA ILE A 144 -2.55 10.92 3.87
C ILE A 144 -1.83 11.01 2.52
N PHE A 145 -2.16 12.01 1.71
CA PHE A 145 -1.52 12.22 0.41
C PHE A 145 -0.01 12.51 0.54
N ALA A 146 0.38 13.35 1.50
CA ALA A 146 1.78 13.63 1.80
C ALA A 146 2.54 12.37 2.24
N LEU A 147 1.93 11.52 3.07
CA LEU A 147 2.50 10.23 3.48
C LEU A 147 2.72 9.31 2.28
N GLN A 148 1.73 9.16 1.41
CA GLN A 148 1.87 8.35 0.19
C GLN A 148 2.99 8.88 -0.71
N THR A 149 3.05 10.20 -0.92
CA THR A 149 4.10 10.85 -1.69
C THR A 149 5.48 10.54 -1.10
N TYR A 150 5.63 10.65 0.22
CA TYR A 150 6.88 10.38 0.91
C TYR A 150 7.32 8.92 0.76
N ILE A 151 6.40 7.96 0.87
CA ILE A 151 6.67 6.53 0.62
C ILE A 151 7.16 6.33 -0.82
N VAL A 152 6.49 6.93 -1.81
CA VAL A 152 6.88 6.84 -3.23
C VAL A 152 8.30 7.40 -3.44
N VAL A 153 8.60 8.56 -2.88
CA VAL A 153 9.95 9.15 -2.98
C VAL A 153 10.99 8.22 -2.36
N LEU A 154 10.74 7.67 -1.17
CA LEU A 154 11.63 6.73 -0.48
C LEU A 154 11.90 5.48 -1.31
N ILE A 155 10.86 4.89 -1.90
CA ILE A 155 11.04 3.71 -2.73
C ILE A 155 11.79 4.03 -4.02
N TRP A 156 11.82 5.26 -4.54
CA TRP A 156 12.54 5.66 -5.77
C TRP A 156 13.93 6.26 -5.54
N ARG A 157 14.39 6.41 -4.29
CA ARG A 157 15.77 6.85 -4.01
C ARG A 157 16.80 5.90 -4.64
N ARG A 158 17.97 6.45 -4.99
CA ARG A 158 19.09 5.70 -5.60
C ARG A 158 19.45 4.43 -4.82
N GLU A 159 19.49 4.51 -3.49
CA GLU A 159 19.76 3.36 -2.61
C GLU A 159 18.73 2.23 -2.77
N SER A 160 17.45 2.59 -2.83
CA SER A 160 16.34 1.66 -3.06
C SER A 160 16.42 1.02 -4.45
N THR A 161 16.82 1.79 -5.47
CA THR A 161 17.03 1.28 -6.83
C THR A 161 18.18 0.28 -6.88
N ALA A 162 19.34 0.64 -6.35
CA ALA A 162 20.50 -0.23 -6.31
C ALA A 162 20.21 -1.56 -5.60
N TYR A 163 19.47 -1.52 -4.49
CA TYR A 163 19.02 -2.73 -3.80
C TYR A 163 18.13 -3.62 -4.68
N ILE A 164 17.12 -3.04 -5.32
CA ILE A 164 16.16 -3.80 -6.14
C ILE A 164 16.82 -4.39 -7.38
N ASP A 165 17.76 -3.67 -7.98
CA ASP A 165 18.55 -4.15 -9.12
C ASP A 165 19.46 -5.30 -8.67
N ALA A 166 20.14 -5.16 -7.52
CA ALA A 166 20.96 -6.23 -6.94
C ALA A 166 20.13 -7.48 -6.61
N VAL A 167 18.94 -7.32 -6.04
CA VAL A 167 18.02 -8.44 -5.76
C VAL A 167 17.56 -9.12 -7.06
N SER A 168 17.27 -8.32 -8.09
CA SER A 168 16.83 -8.83 -9.39
C SER A 168 17.95 -9.62 -10.07
N ALA A 169 19.17 -9.09 -10.08
CA ALA A 169 20.36 -9.77 -10.59
C ALA A 169 20.66 -11.08 -9.83
N TYR A 170 20.60 -11.04 -8.50
CA TYR A 170 20.78 -12.24 -7.67
C TYR A 170 19.75 -13.34 -8.01
N ARG A 171 18.48 -12.97 -8.20
CA ARG A 171 17.44 -13.95 -8.56
C ARG A 171 17.63 -14.55 -9.95
N LEU A 172 18.02 -13.75 -10.94
CA LEU A 172 18.29 -14.26 -12.30
C LEU A 172 19.43 -15.28 -12.26
N ARG A 173 20.54 -14.91 -11.61
CA ARG A 173 21.70 -15.78 -11.42
C ARG A 173 21.37 -17.07 -10.67
N SER A 174 20.58 -16.98 -9.59
CA SER A 174 20.12 -18.17 -8.85
C SER A 174 19.25 -19.14 -9.68
N ARG A 175 18.67 -18.65 -10.78
CA ARG A 175 17.85 -19.43 -11.72
C ARG A 175 18.62 -19.92 -12.94
N GLY A 176 19.92 -19.65 -13.03
CA GLY A 176 20.75 -20.03 -14.16
C GLY A 176 20.48 -19.23 -15.44
N LEU A 177 19.90 -18.03 -15.31
CA LEU A 177 19.65 -17.07 -16.40
C LEU A 177 20.57 -15.85 -16.23
#